data_AF-A0A0G2K435-F1
#
_entry.id   AF-A0A0G2K435-F1
#
_cell.length_a   1.000
_cell.length_b   1.000
_cell.length_c   1.000
_cell.angle_alpha   90.00
_cell.angle_beta   90.00
_cell.angle_gamma   90.00
#
_symmetry.space_group_name_H-M   'P 1'
#
loop_
_entity.id
_entity.type
_entity.pdbx_description
1 polymer ?
#
loop_
_entity_poly.entity_id
_entity_poly.type
_entity_poly.pdbx_seq_one_letter_code
_entity_poly.pdbx_strand_id
1 'polypeptide(L)'
;MPFLGGSCGHTAKSGRNRPWAPAPARRPPWTSRDGRPLWPQAEPLVGRRARGSPSGRGAAERLDAPTGSALHRRPPTRLFGPGGKMAATAECDVVMAATEPELLEDEEAKREAESFKEQGNAYYAKKDYNEAYNYYTKAIDMCPKNASYYGNRAATLMMLGRFREALGDAQQSVRLDDSFVRGHLREGKCHLSLGNAMAACRSFQRALELDHKNAQAQQEFKNANAVMEYEKIAEVDFEKRDFRKVVFCMDRALEFAPACHRFKILKAECLAMLGRYPEAQFVASDILRMDSTNADALYVRGLCLYYEDCIEKAVQFFVQALRMAPDHEKACLACRNAKALKAKKEDGNKAFKEGNYKLAYELYTEALGIDPNNIKTNAKLYCNRGTVNSKLKKLEDAIEDCTNAVKLDDTYVKAYLRRAQCYMDTEQFEEAVRDYEKVYQTEKTKEHKQLLKNAQLELKKSKRKDYYKILGVDKNASEDEIKKAYRKRALMHHPDRHSGASAEVQKEEEKKFKEVGEAFTILSDPKKKTRYDSGQDLDEEGMNMGDFDANNIFKAFFGGPGGFSFEASGPGNFYFQFG
;
A
#
# COMPACT_ATOMS: atom_id res chain seq x y z
N MET A 1 -58.14 -13.79 -0.79
CA MET A 1 -58.41 -13.67 -2.23
C MET A 1 -57.11 -13.29 -2.93
N PRO A 2 -56.77 -13.95 -4.04
CA PRO A 2 -55.86 -15.12 -4.03
C PRO A 2 -54.66 -14.91 -5.00
N PHE A 3 -53.61 -15.74 -5.05
CA PHE A 3 -53.52 -17.10 -5.60
C PHE A 3 -52.18 -17.74 -5.11
N LEU A 4 -52.19 -18.88 -4.40
CA LEU A 4 -52.09 -20.28 -4.89
C LEU A 4 -50.75 -20.52 -5.64
N GLY A 5 -49.85 -21.43 -5.28
CA GLY A 5 -49.99 -22.73 -4.61
C GLY A 5 -49.38 -23.79 -5.55
N GLY A 6 -48.37 -24.54 -5.10
CA GLY A 6 -47.74 -25.59 -5.91
C GLY A 6 -46.63 -26.33 -5.18
N SER A 7 -47.01 -27.40 -4.47
CA SER A 7 -46.14 -28.39 -3.82
C SER A 7 -46.38 -29.76 -4.47
N CYS A 8 -45.29 -30.47 -4.79
CA CYS A 8 -45.13 -31.92 -4.90
C CYS A 8 -43.59 -32.16 -4.98
N GLY A 9 -42.92 -33.06 -4.29
CA GLY A 9 -43.30 -34.25 -3.55
C GLY A 9 -42.46 -35.45 -4.01
N HIS A 10 -41.52 -35.88 -3.15
CA HIS A 10 -40.89 -37.21 -3.07
C HIS A 10 -39.79 -37.62 -4.08
N THR A 11 -38.57 -37.85 -3.58
CA THR A 11 -38.10 -39.21 -3.19
C THR A 11 -36.68 -39.14 -2.59
N ALA A 12 -36.51 -39.77 -1.43
CA ALA A 12 -35.26 -39.86 -0.69
C ALA A 12 -34.45 -41.09 -1.13
N LYS A 13 -33.15 -40.93 -1.35
CA LYS A 13 -32.15 -42.00 -1.15
C LYS A 13 -30.86 -41.44 -0.54
N SER A 14 -30.50 -42.07 0.55
CA SER A 14 -29.35 -41.93 1.45
C SER A 14 -27.99 -41.82 0.76
N GLY A 15 -27.16 -40.87 1.20
CA GLY A 15 -25.75 -40.75 0.81
C GLY A 15 -24.94 -39.89 1.79
N ARG A 16 -24.45 -40.55 2.86
CA ARG A 16 -23.42 -40.14 3.84
C ARG A 16 -22.79 -38.74 3.73
N ASN A 17 -23.12 -37.88 4.70
CA ASN A 17 -22.40 -36.66 5.08
C ASN A 17 -20.96 -37.00 5.55
N ARG A 18 -19.95 -36.43 4.89
CA ARG A 18 -18.60 -36.23 5.46
C ARG A 18 -18.45 -34.74 5.83
N PRO A 19 -17.88 -34.41 6.99
CA PRO A 19 -17.69 -33.04 7.41
C PRO A 19 -16.58 -32.37 6.60
N TRP A 20 -16.81 -31.12 6.19
CA TRP A 20 -15.86 -30.27 5.49
C TRP A 20 -14.66 -30.00 6.41
N ALA A 21 -13.48 -30.50 6.03
CA ALA A 21 -12.22 -30.13 6.66
C ALA A 21 -11.79 -28.73 6.17
N PRO A 22 -11.27 -27.85 7.03
CA PRO A 22 -10.81 -26.53 6.62
C PRO A 22 -9.54 -26.67 5.76
N ALA A 23 -9.50 -25.92 4.65
CA ALA A 23 -8.33 -25.85 3.78
C ALA A 23 -7.09 -25.33 4.55
N PRO A 24 -5.89 -25.88 4.31
CA PRO A 24 -4.68 -25.43 5.00
C PRO A 24 -4.33 -24.00 4.59
N ALA A 25 -4.13 -23.13 5.58
CA ALA A 25 -3.67 -21.76 5.39
C ALA A 25 -2.36 -21.73 4.57
N ARG A 26 -2.39 -21.02 3.44
CA ARG A 26 -1.20 -20.75 2.63
C ARG A 26 -0.20 -19.93 3.46
N ARG A 27 1.05 -20.40 3.54
CA ARG A 27 2.15 -19.71 4.23
C ARG A 27 2.47 -18.38 3.53
N PRO A 28 2.74 -17.30 4.26
CA PRO A 28 3.28 -16.08 3.68
C PRO A 28 4.70 -16.31 3.15
N PRO A 29 5.11 -15.65 2.04
CA PRO A 29 6.33 -15.94 1.29
C PRO A 29 7.66 -15.63 2.00
N TRP A 30 7.67 -15.32 3.30
CA TRP A 30 8.82 -14.80 4.05
C TRP A 30 9.23 -15.65 5.26
N THR A 31 8.92 -16.94 5.27
CA THR A 31 9.22 -17.84 6.40
C THR A 31 10.02 -19.06 5.94
N SER A 32 11.17 -19.30 6.59
CA SER A 32 11.91 -20.55 6.43
C SER A 32 11.09 -21.74 6.96
N ARG A 33 11.44 -22.96 6.53
CA ARG A 33 10.81 -24.23 6.95
C ARG A 33 10.76 -24.40 8.49
N ASP A 34 11.67 -23.72 9.20
CA ASP A 34 11.82 -23.73 10.67
C ASP A 34 11.23 -22.49 11.39
N GLY A 35 10.41 -21.67 10.73
CA GLY A 35 9.68 -20.58 11.38
C GLY A 35 10.51 -19.33 11.74
N ARG A 36 11.75 -19.21 11.25
CA ARG A 36 12.56 -17.99 11.44
C ARG A 36 12.33 -16.96 10.32
N PRO A 37 12.27 -15.65 10.64
CA PRO A 37 12.22 -14.58 9.64
C PRO A 37 13.56 -14.51 8.88
N LEU A 38 13.51 -14.54 7.55
CA LEU A 38 14.67 -14.31 6.68
C LEU A 38 14.82 -12.79 6.44
N TRP A 39 15.72 -12.15 7.18
CA TRP A 39 16.22 -10.82 6.82
C TRP A 39 17.57 -10.99 6.09
N PRO A 40 17.85 -10.24 5.00
CA PRO A 40 19.19 -10.21 4.44
C PRO A 40 20.11 -9.50 5.43
N GLN A 41 21.12 -10.21 5.92
CA GLN A 41 22.24 -9.62 6.65
C GLN A 41 23.04 -8.76 5.67
N ALA A 42 23.09 -7.46 5.91
CA ALA A 42 24.01 -6.55 5.23
C ALA A 42 25.42 -6.78 5.79
N GLU A 43 26.34 -7.23 4.95
CA GLU A 43 27.77 -7.35 5.28
C GLU A 43 28.43 -5.97 5.45
N PRO A 44 29.38 -5.82 6.39
CA PRO A 44 30.13 -4.58 6.57
C PRO A 44 31.30 -4.49 5.58
N LEU A 45 31.28 -3.50 4.69
CA LEU A 45 32.44 -3.18 3.85
C LEU A 45 33.54 -2.47 4.66
N VAL A 46 34.59 -3.21 4.95
CA VAL A 46 35.85 -2.74 5.54
C VAL A 46 36.75 -2.12 4.47
N GLY A 47 36.96 -0.80 4.60
CA GLY A 47 38.17 -0.01 4.36
C GLY A 47 39.12 -0.32 3.19
N ARG A 48 39.33 0.70 2.33
CA ARG A 48 40.67 1.09 1.86
C ARG A 48 40.80 2.62 1.75
N ARG A 49 41.76 3.16 2.51
CA ARG A 49 42.24 4.56 2.49
C ARG A 49 43.25 4.78 1.35
N ALA A 50 43.15 5.91 0.66
CA ALA A 50 44.27 6.70 0.11
C ALA A 50 43.75 8.13 -0.12
N ARG A 51 44.05 9.10 0.77
CA ARG A 51 45.15 10.09 0.72
C ARG A 51 45.22 10.93 -0.56
N GLY A 52 44.86 12.21 -0.44
CA GLY A 52 45.11 13.28 -1.41
C GLY A 52 44.32 14.55 -1.07
N SER A 53 44.93 15.48 -0.33
CA SER A 53 44.38 16.76 0.14
C SER A 53 44.74 17.93 -0.84
N PRO A 54 44.52 19.23 -0.53
CA PRO A 54 43.37 20.02 -1.02
C PRO A 54 43.76 21.40 -1.62
N SER A 55 42.86 22.15 -2.27
CA SER A 55 42.93 23.63 -2.37
C SER A 55 41.70 24.29 -3.03
N GLY A 56 41.34 25.49 -2.56
CA GLY A 56 40.55 26.52 -3.28
C GLY A 56 39.06 26.61 -2.91
N ARG A 57 38.64 27.37 -1.88
CA ARG A 57 38.32 28.83 -1.83
C ARG A 57 37.14 29.29 -2.72
N GLY A 58 36.09 29.80 -2.07
CA GLY A 58 35.02 30.66 -2.62
C GLY A 58 33.90 30.83 -1.58
N ALA A 59 34.01 31.79 -0.65
CA ALA A 59 33.23 33.05 -0.60
C ALA A 59 31.74 32.80 -0.28
N ALA A 60 31.27 32.87 0.97
CA ALA A 60 31.05 34.04 1.83
C ALA A 60 29.96 35.00 1.32
N GLU A 61 28.74 34.88 1.87
CA GLU A 61 27.86 36.02 2.11
C GLU A 61 27.00 35.75 3.35
N ARG A 62 27.15 36.64 4.34
CA ARG A 62 26.43 36.68 5.62
C ARG A 62 25.25 37.63 5.46
N LEU A 63 24.10 37.29 6.03
CA LEU A 63 23.12 38.27 6.47
C LEU A 63 22.72 37.97 7.92
N ASP A 64 22.87 39.02 8.71
CA ASP A 64 22.71 39.10 10.16
C ASP A 64 21.25 39.02 10.61
N ALA A 65 21.10 38.69 11.90
CA ALA A 65 19.87 38.57 12.69
C ALA A 65 19.11 39.91 12.85
N PRO A 66 17.94 39.93 13.53
CA PRO A 66 18.01 40.05 14.98
C PRO A 66 16.96 39.25 15.78
N THR A 67 17.34 39.05 17.02
CA THR A 67 16.57 38.64 18.20
C THR A 67 15.23 39.39 18.34
N GLY A 68 14.16 38.65 18.67
CA GLY A 68 12.83 39.22 18.88
C GLY A 68 11.90 38.37 19.75
N SER A 69 11.76 38.81 21.00
CA SER A 69 10.62 38.64 21.92
C SER A 69 10.22 37.24 22.43
N ALA A 70 10.46 37.07 23.73
CA ALA A 70 9.76 36.15 24.63
C ALA A 70 8.28 36.54 24.79
N LEU A 71 7.39 35.54 24.84
CA LEU A 71 6.02 35.69 25.33
C LEU A 71 5.69 34.52 26.27
N HIS A 72 5.96 34.74 27.56
CA HIS A 72 5.33 34.01 28.66
C HIS A 72 3.90 34.52 28.84
N ARG A 73 2.91 33.63 28.69
CA ARG A 73 1.53 33.89 29.11
C ARG A 73 1.38 33.51 30.58
N ARG A 74 1.21 34.51 31.45
CA ARG A 74 0.54 34.41 32.76
C ARG A 74 -0.75 35.26 32.70
N PRO A 75 -1.88 34.82 33.30
CA PRO A 75 -3.05 35.66 33.49
C PRO A 75 -2.99 36.42 34.85
N PRO A 76 -3.87 37.43 35.06
CA PRO A 76 -3.49 38.67 35.72
C PRO A 76 -3.82 38.75 37.22
N THR A 77 -2.97 39.46 37.96
CA THR A 77 -3.19 39.98 39.31
C THR A 77 -4.06 41.25 39.26
N ARG A 78 -5.12 41.31 40.06
CA ARG A 78 -5.86 42.54 40.37
C ARG A 78 -5.24 43.25 41.58
N LEU A 79 -5.07 44.55 41.39
CA LEU A 79 -4.64 45.58 42.32
C LEU A 79 -5.68 45.83 43.43
N PHE A 80 -5.23 46.02 44.68
CA PHE A 80 -5.69 47.09 45.56
C PHE A 80 -4.58 47.40 46.59
N GLY A 81 -4.33 48.70 46.78
CA GLY A 81 -3.15 49.28 47.40
C GLY A 81 -3.12 49.35 48.94
N PRO A 82 -2.09 50.00 49.50
CA PRO A 82 -1.53 49.68 50.81
C PRO A 82 -1.93 50.68 51.92
N GLY A 83 -1.86 50.23 53.17
CA GLY A 83 -1.86 51.10 54.34
C GLY A 83 -1.93 50.33 55.65
N GLY A 84 -0.97 50.57 56.55
CA GLY A 84 -1.08 50.16 57.96
C GLY A 84 0.14 49.43 58.52
N LYS A 85 1.14 50.20 58.98
CA LYS A 85 2.10 49.75 60.00
C LYS A 85 1.33 49.56 61.32
N MET A 86 1.57 48.46 62.05
CA MET A 86 2.05 48.49 63.44
C MET A 86 2.05 47.10 64.09
N ALA A 87 3.03 46.96 64.98
CA ALA A 87 3.09 46.07 66.14
C ALA A 87 3.20 44.57 65.91
N ALA A 88 4.44 44.09 66.07
CA ALA A 88 4.73 42.74 66.49
C ALA A 88 4.21 42.55 67.94
N THR A 89 3.25 41.65 68.10
CA THR A 89 2.95 41.00 69.37
C THR A 89 3.04 39.50 69.14
N ALA A 90 3.92 38.86 69.89
CA ALA A 90 4.00 37.42 69.99
C ALA A 90 2.66 36.89 70.51
N GLU A 91 1.88 36.23 69.65
CA GLU A 91 0.75 35.41 70.09
C GLU A 91 1.29 34.03 70.44
N CYS A 92 1.12 33.70 71.71
CA CYS A 92 1.34 32.38 72.27
C CYS A 92 0.63 31.30 71.46
N ASP A 93 1.33 30.17 71.27
CA ASP A 93 0.76 28.88 70.92
C ASP A 93 -0.37 28.54 71.90
N VAL A 94 -1.61 28.85 71.53
CA VAL A 94 -2.78 28.19 72.11
C VAL A 94 -2.90 26.86 71.38
N VAL A 95 -2.32 25.83 71.99
CA VAL A 95 -2.68 24.44 71.72
C VAL A 95 -4.15 24.31 72.09
N MET A 96 -5.04 24.54 71.13
CA MET A 96 -6.45 24.19 71.25
C MET A 96 -6.49 22.66 71.34
N ALA A 97 -6.51 22.14 72.56
CA ALA A 97 -6.87 20.76 72.80
C ALA A 97 -8.27 20.57 72.18
N ALA A 98 -8.32 19.84 71.06
CA ALA A 98 -9.57 19.46 70.44
C ALA A 98 -10.48 18.88 71.53
N THR A 99 -11.68 19.44 71.64
CA THR A 99 -12.62 19.01 72.67
C THR A 99 -12.94 17.53 72.44
N GLU A 100 -13.04 16.72 73.51
CA GLU A 100 -13.30 15.27 73.39
C GLU A 100 -14.43 14.91 72.40
N PRO A 101 -15.53 15.68 72.25
CA PRO A 101 -16.55 15.40 71.23
C PRO A 101 -16.05 15.50 69.78
N GLU A 102 -15.24 16.51 69.43
CA GLU A 102 -14.73 16.68 68.06
C GLU A 102 -13.73 15.57 67.68
N LEU A 103 -12.92 15.12 68.65
CA LEU A 103 -12.03 13.97 68.46
C LEU A 103 -12.80 12.66 68.27
N LEU A 104 -13.93 12.49 68.96
CA LEU A 104 -14.78 11.30 68.82
C LEU A 104 -15.49 11.26 67.46
N GLU A 105 -16.00 12.40 66.98
CA GLU A 105 -16.62 12.52 65.65
C GLU A 105 -15.61 12.20 64.53
N ASP A 106 -14.37 12.69 64.65
CA ASP A 106 -13.29 12.40 63.70
C ASP A 106 -12.90 10.90 63.68
N GLU A 107 -12.89 10.24 64.84
CA GLU A 107 -12.61 8.79 64.94
C GLU A 107 -13.77 7.92 64.45
N GLU A 108 -15.02 8.36 64.61
CA GLU A 108 -16.19 7.71 64.02
C GLU A 108 -16.17 7.80 62.50
N ALA A 109 -15.91 8.99 61.95
CA ALA A 109 -15.80 9.19 60.50
C ALA A 109 -14.68 8.33 59.89
N LYS A 110 -13.53 8.20 60.57
CA LYS A 110 -12.43 7.31 60.15
C LYS A 110 -12.85 5.84 60.17
N ARG A 111 -13.52 5.37 61.22
CA ARG A 111 -14.01 3.98 61.32
C ARG A 111 -15.01 3.65 60.22
N GLU A 112 -15.93 4.57 59.94
CA GLU A 112 -16.90 4.41 58.86
C GLU A 112 -16.24 4.42 57.48
N ALA A 113 -15.29 5.34 57.24
CA ALA A 113 -14.51 5.38 56.00
C ALA A 113 -13.72 4.09 55.76
N GLU A 114 -13.13 3.52 56.82
CA GLU A 114 -12.44 2.22 56.75
C GLU A 114 -13.40 1.07 56.42
N SER A 115 -14.61 1.05 57.00
CA SER A 115 -15.65 0.08 56.64
C SER A 115 -16.07 0.20 55.17
N PHE A 116 -16.26 1.42 54.67
CA PHE A 116 -16.56 1.63 53.25
C PHE A 116 -15.41 1.18 52.35
N LYS A 117 -14.14 1.43 52.72
CA LYS A 117 -12.97 0.90 51.99
C LYS A 117 -12.99 -0.62 51.95
N GLU A 118 -13.28 -1.30 53.06
CA GLU A 118 -13.35 -2.76 53.12
C GLU A 118 -14.46 -3.34 52.24
N GLN A 119 -15.64 -2.70 52.25
CA GLN A 119 -16.73 -3.05 51.34
C GLN A 119 -16.30 -2.86 49.88
N GLY A 120 -15.65 -1.73 49.56
CA GLY A 120 -15.06 -1.49 48.24
C GLY A 120 -14.05 -2.57 47.83
N ASN A 121 -13.18 -3.00 48.74
CA ASN A 121 -12.23 -4.10 48.50
C ASN A 121 -12.95 -5.42 48.21
N ALA A 122 -14.05 -5.71 48.91
CA ALA A 122 -14.85 -6.91 48.71
C ALA A 122 -15.52 -6.91 47.32
N TYR A 123 -16.10 -5.79 46.89
CA TYR A 123 -16.65 -5.66 45.53
C TYR A 123 -15.56 -5.69 44.45
N TYR A 124 -14.40 -5.08 44.70
CA TYR A 124 -13.24 -5.14 43.80
C TYR A 124 -12.77 -6.59 43.59
N ALA A 125 -12.69 -7.39 44.67
CA ALA A 125 -12.34 -8.81 44.60
C ALA A 125 -13.38 -9.64 43.81
N LYS A 126 -14.67 -9.27 43.90
CA LYS A 126 -15.76 -9.84 43.09
C LYS A 126 -15.75 -9.38 41.63
N LYS A 127 -14.82 -8.49 41.24
CA LYS A 127 -14.74 -7.82 39.92
C LYS A 127 -15.94 -6.94 39.61
N ASP A 128 -16.72 -6.56 40.61
CA ASP A 128 -17.77 -5.58 40.49
C ASP A 128 -17.17 -4.18 40.72
N TYR A 129 -16.54 -3.66 39.67
CA TYR A 129 -15.81 -2.41 39.74
C TYR A 129 -16.73 -1.19 39.87
N ASN A 130 -17.99 -1.28 39.45
CA ASN A 130 -18.94 -0.18 39.61
C ASN A 130 -19.32 0.00 41.09
N GLU A 131 -19.67 -1.09 41.78
CA GLU A 131 -19.96 -1.00 43.22
C GLU A 131 -18.70 -0.68 44.03
N ALA A 132 -17.55 -1.24 43.66
CA ALA A 132 -16.29 -0.88 44.31
C ALA A 132 -16.02 0.64 44.22
N TYR A 133 -16.26 1.25 43.05
CA TYR A 133 -16.12 2.69 42.85
C TYR A 133 -17.05 3.50 43.77
N ASN A 134 -18.31 3.07 43.93
CA ASN A 134 -19.27 3.73 44.82
C ASN A 134 -18.79 3.72 46.27
N TYR A 135 -18.33 2.57 46.77
CA TYR A 135 -17.86 2.44 48.14
C TYR A 135 -16.55 3.18 48.43
N TYR A 136 -15.60 3.18 47.49
CA TYR A 136 -14.41 4.03 47.65
C TYR A 136 -14.75 5.52 47.60
N THR A 137 -15.76 5.92 46.83
CA THR A 137 -16.25 7.31 46.82
C THR A 137 -16.82 7.69 48.18
N LYS A 138 -17.67 6.84 48.78
CA LYS A 138 -18.15 7.03 50.17
C LYS A 138 -17.00 7.16 51.18
N ALA A 139 -15.96 6.32 51.06
CA ALA A 139 -14.78 6.41 51.93
C ALA A 139 -14.03 7.76 51.78
N ILE A 140 -13.94 8.28 50.55
CA ILE A 140 -13.33 9.60 50.26
C ILE A 140 -14.20 10.73 50.81
N ASP A 141 -15.52 10.64 50.67
CA ASP A 141 -16.46 11.65 51.16
C ASP A 141 -16.39 11.78 52.69
N MET A 142 -16.24 10.65 53.39
CA MET A 142 -16.07 10.62 54.85
C MET A 142 -14.70 11.14 55.30
N CYS A 143 -13.63 10.78 54.58
CA CYS A 143 -12.25 11.07 54.98
C CYS A 143 -11.37 11.43 53.77
N PRO A 144 -11.42 12.69 53.30
CA PRO A 144 -10.80 13.10 52.02
C PRO A 144 -9.27 13.24 52.07
N LYS A 145 -8.64 13.08 53.23
CA LYS A 145 -7.18 13.22 53.43
C LYS A 145 -6.41 11.90 53.38
N ASN A 146 -7.09 10.76 53.24
CA ASN A 146 -6.41 9.46 53.22
C ASN A 146 -6.00 9.06 51.79
N ALA A 147 -4.68 8.96 51.56
CA ALA A 147 -4.10 8.60 50.26
C ALA A 147 -4.56 7.24 49.73
N SER A 148 -4.82 6.29 50.63
CA SER A 148 -5.16 4.91 50.24
C SER A 148 -6.51 4.81 49.52
N TYR A 149 -7.48 5.65 49.87
CA TYR A 149 -8.82 5.63 49.27
C TYR A 149 -8.78 6.08 47.81
N TYR A 150 -8.11 7.19 47.51
CA TYR A 150 -7.87 7.64 46.14
C TYR A 150 -7.08 6.62 45.34
N GLY A 151 -6.06 6.01 45.95
CA GLY A 151 -5.32 4.93 45.29
C GLY A 151 -6.23 3.76 44.90
N ASN A 152 -7.11 3.31 45.80
CA ASN A 152 -8.00 2.18 45.51
C ASN A 152 -9.07 2.53 44.49
N ARG A 153 -9.60 3.75 44.51
CA ARG A 153 -10.50 4.26 43.48
C ARG A 153 -9.79 4.37 42.11
N ALA A 154 -8.55 4.85 42.08
CA ALA A 154 -7.72 4.86 40.87
C ALA A 154 -7.55 3.45 40.28
N ALA A 155 -7.23 2.45 41.09
CA ALA A 155 -7.14 1.06 40.63
C ALA A 155 -8.46 0.56 40.03
N THR A 156 -9.59 0.91 40.64
CA THR A 156 -10.93 0.56 40.15
C THR A 156 -11.24 1.24 38.82
N LEU A 157 -10.92 2.52 38.69
CA LEU A 157 -11.07 3.29 37.44
C LEU A 157 -10.19 2.74 36.31
N MET A 158 -8.99 2.25 36.62
CA MET A 158 -8.14 1.55 35.64
C MET A 158 -8.80 0.27 35.12
N MET A 159 -9.43 -0.53 36.00
CA MET A 159 -10.15 -1.74 35.60
C MET A 159 -11.40 -1.44 34.75
N LEU A 160 -12.02 -0.28 34.95
CA LEU A 160 -13.10 0.24 34.11
C LEU A 160 -12.62 0.88 32.80
N GLY A 161 -11.31 0.94 32.54
CA GLY A 161 -10.73 1.58 31.36
C GLY A 161 -10.73 3.12 31.38
N ARG A 162 -11.09 3.74 32.51
CA ARG A 162 -11.20 5.20 32.69
C ARG A 162 -9.87 5.80 33.14
N PHE A 163 -8.83 5.61 32.33
CA PHE A 163 -7.44 5.96 32.70
C PHE A 163 -7.19 7.45 32.97
N ARG A 164 -7.93 8.36 32.32
CA ARG A 164 -7.81 9.81 32.57
C ARG A 164 -8.27 10.18 33.98
N GLU A 165 -9.36 9.58 34.44
CA GLU A 165 -9.88 9.83 35.79
C GLU A 165 -9.03 9.11 36.84
N ALA A 166 -8.60 7.88 36.54
CA ALA A 166 -7.67 7.15 37.38
C ALA A 166 -6.35 7.91 37.62
N LEU A 167 -5.85 8.61 36.60
CA LEU A 167 -4.65 9.44 36.73
C LEU A 167 -4.86 10.57 37.74
N GLY A 168 -6.02 11.23 37.72
CA GLY A 168 -6.35 12.31 38.67
C GLY A 168 -6.35 11.81 40.12
N ASP A 169 -6.97 10.65 40.37
CA ASP A 169 -6.99 10.01 41.69
C ASP A 169 -5.61 9.51 42.13
N ALA A 170 -4.83 8.93 41.22
CA ALA A 170 -3.47 8.48 41.53
C ALA A 170 -2.56 9.66 41.90
N GLN A 171 -2.68 10.77 41.18
CA GLN A 171 -1.97 12.01 41.51
C GLN A 171 -2.44 12.59 42.86
N GLN A 172 -3.73 12.51 43.18
CA GLN A 172 -4.23 12.95 44.48
C GLN A 172 -3.70 12.07 45.62
N SER A 173 -3.64 10.75 45.39
CA SER A 173 -3.05 9.78 46.31
C SER A 173 -1.57 10.12 46.63
N VAL A 174 -0.76 10.38 45.61
CA VAL A 174 0.65 10.80 45.74
C VAL A 174 0.80 12.18 46.39
N ARG A 175 -0.10 13.13 46.11
CA ARG A 175 -0.09 14.44 46.78
C ARG A 175 -0.38 14.35 48.28
N LEU A 176 -1.25 13.42 48.69
CA LEU A 176 -1.60 13.22 50.09
C LEU A 176 -0.50 12.46 50.86
N ASP A 177 0.14 11.48 50.21
CA ASP A 177 1.27 10.74 50.76
C ASP A 177 2.28 10.40 49.65
N ASP A 178 3.36 11.17 49.58
CA ASP A 178 4.45 10.94 48.61
C ASP A 178 5.25 9.66 48.91
N SER A 179 5.16 9.12 50.13
CA SER A 179 5.81 7.84 50.48
C SER A 179 4.97 6.63 50.07
N PHE A 180 3.73 6.84 49.59
CA PHE A 180 2.83 5.78 49.21
C PHE A 180 3.22 5.15 47.85
N VAL A 181 4.05 4.11 47.91
CA VAL A 181 4.56 3.37 46.74
C VAL A 181 3.45 2.95 45.76
N ARG A 182 2.30 2.50 46.27
CA ARG A 182 1.15 2.10 45.43
C ARG A 182 0.55 3.29 44.66
N GLY A 183 0.62 4.50 45.21
CA GLY A 183 0.19 5.73 44.53
C GLY A 183 1.04 5.99 43.28
N HIS A 184 2.36 6.01 43.45
CA HIS A 184 3.33 6.18 42.35
C HIS A 184 3.22 5.09 41.28
N LEU A 185 3.06 3.82 41.68
CA LEU A 185 2.81 2.72 40.75
C LEU A 185 1.54 2.91 39.92
N ARG A 186 0.44 3.35 40.55
CA ARG A 186 -0.84 3.59 39.88
C ARG A 186 -0.76 4.80 38.95
N GLU A 187 -0.09 5.88 39.37
CA GLU A 187 0.15 7.07 38.56
C GLU A 187 0.95 6.70 37.30
N GLY A 188 2.07 5.98 37.47
CA GLY A 188 2.91 5.53 36.36
C GLY A 188 2.14 4.65 35.37
N LYS A 189 1.31 3.72 35.87
CA LYS A 189 0.46 2.89 35.01
C LYS A 189 -0.58 3.68 34.23
N CYS A 190 -1.20 4.68 34.85
CA CYS A 190 -2.14 5.55 34.16
C CYS A 190 -1.43 6.37 33.08
N HIS A 191 -0.26 6.95 33.39
CA HIS A 191 0.56 7.65 32.41
C HIS A 191 0.96 6.73 31.24
N LEU A 192 1.44 5.50 31.52
CA LEU A 192 1.83 4.55 30.48
C LEU A 192 0.64 4.16 29.60
N SER A 193 -0.51 3.84 30.19
CA SER A 193 -1.72 3.46 29.46
C SER A 193 -2.22 4.57 28.52
N LEU A 194 -2.03 5.83 28.92
CA LEU A 194 -2.37 7.03 28.14
C LEU A 194 -1.29 7.42 27.12
N GLY A 195 -0.15 6.73 27.08
CA GLY A 195 0.96 7.01 26.17
C GLY A 195 1.92 8.11 26.62
N ASN A 196 1.84 8.55 27.89
CA ASN A 196 2.76 9.52 28.49
C ASN A 196 3.99 8.80 29.08
N ALA A 197 4.75 8.12 28.23
CA ALA A 197 5.80 7.18 28.65
C ALA A 197 6.89 7.83 29.51
N MET A 198 7.31 9.06 29.18
CA MET A 198 8.29 9.79 29.98
C MET A 198 7.79 10.12 31.41
N ALA A 199 6.50 10.46 31.55
CA ALA A 199 5.91 10.68 32.87
C ALA A 199 5.77 9.38 33.64
N ALA A 200 5.41 8.29 32.96
CA ALA A 200 5.36 6.95 33.55
C ALA A 200 6.72 6.51 34.11
N CYS A 201 7.81 6.72 33.34
CA CYS A 201 9.17 6.43 33.80
C CYS A 201 9.50 7.16 35.10
N ARG A 202 9.13 8.44 35.24
CA ARG A 202 9.37 9.22 36.46
C ARG A 202 8.61 8.65 37.67
N SER A 203 7.32 8.34 37.54
CA SER A 203 6.53 7.75 38.63
C SER A 203 7.06 6.36 39.03
N PHE A 204 7.44 5.53 38.06
CA PHE A 204 8.04 4.21 38.38
C PHE A 204 9.43 4.33 39.00
N GLN A 205 10.24 5.30 38.57
CA GLN A 205 11.52 5.59 39.20
C GLN A 205 11.32 6.02 40.66
N ARG A 206 10.34 6.88 40.94
CA ARG A 206 10.00 7.26 42.32
C ARG A 206 9.55 6.07 43.16
N ALA A 207 8.74 5.17 42.61
CA ALA A 207 8.37 3.93 43.29
C ALA A 207 9.58 3.03 43.59
N LEU A 208 10.60 2.99 42.72
CA LEU A 208 11.84 2.25 42.91
C LEU A 208 12.79 2.90 43.91
N GLU A 209 12.77 4.23 44.04
CA GLU A 209 13.50 4.94 45.09
C GLU A 209 12.95 4.62 46.49
N LEU A 210 11.61 4.50 46.61
CA LEU A 210 10.94 4.16 47.86
C LEU A 210 11.04 2.65 48.18
N ASP A 211 10.90 1.78 47.17
CA ASP A 211 11.03 0.33 47.30
C ASP A 211 11.83 -0.24 46.12
N HIS A 212 13.14 -0.37 46.33
CA HIS A 212 14.07 -0.84 45.31
C HIS A 212 13.85 -2.31 44.90
N LYS A 213 13.17 -3.12 45.72
CA LYS A 213 12.88 -4.54 45.45
C LYS A 213 11.53 -4.73 44.74
N ASN A 214 10.83 -3.65 44.41
CA ASN A 214 9.53 -3.73 43.78
C ASN A 214 9.62 -4.26 42.34
N ALA A 215 9.43 -5.57 42.17
CA ALA A 215 9.50 -6.24 40.86
C ALA A 215 8.49 -5.67 39.85
N GLN A 216 7.32 -5.23 40.33
CA GLN A 216 6.31 -4.59 39.48
C GLN A 216 6.80 -3.24 38.95
N ALA A 217 7.35 -2.38 39.82
CA ALA A 217 7.90 -1.09 39.39
C ALA A 217 9.04 -1.27 38.38
N GLN A 218 9.94 -2.24 38.60
CA GLN A 218 11.05 -2.53 37.67
C GLN A 218 10.55 -2.98 36.30
N GLN A 219 9.55 -3.86 36.25
CA GLN A 219 8.99 -4.34 34.98
C GLN A 219 8.26 -3.22 34.23
N GLU A 220 7.44 -2.42 34.92
CA GLU A 220 6.69 -1.34 34.28
C GLU A 220 7.61 -0.19 33.83
N PHE A 221 8.72 0.07 34.54
CA PHE A 221 9.76 0.99 34.10
C PHE A 221 10.42 0.52 32.79
N LYS A 222 10.69 -0.79 32.64
CA LYS A 222 11.18 -1.36 31.37
C LYS A 222 10.15 -1.22 30.24
N ASN A 223 8.87 -1.48 30.54
CA ASN A 223 7.78 -1.31 29.57
C ASN A 223 7.67 0.14 29.09
N ALA A 224 7.75 1.12 30.00
CA ALA A 224 7.68 2.54 29.67
C ALA A 224 8.87 2.99 28.82
N ASN A 225 10.09 2.53 29.12
CA ASN A 225 11.25 2.80 28.27
C ASN A 225 11.11 2.17 26.87
N ALA A 226 10.53 0.97 26.77
CA ALA A 226 10.26 0.36 25.47
C ALA A 226 9.29 1.20 24.63
N VAL A 227 8.23 1.75 25.23
CA VAL A 227 7.31 2.68 24.54
C VAL A 227 8.05 3.92 24.03
N MET A 228 8.92 4.53 24.83
CA MET A 228 9.72 5.68 24.40
C MET A 228 10.62 5.35 23.20
N GLU A 229 11.24 4.16 23.20
CA GLU A 229 12.07 3.73 22.07
C GLU A 229 11.23 3.50 20.80
N TYR A 230 10.04 2.88 20.94
CA TYR A 230 9.12 2.73 19.80
C TYR A 230 8.63 4.08 19.24
N GLU A 231 8.38 5.08 20.09
CA GLU A 231 8.04 6.44 19.67
C GLU A 231 9.16 7.06 18.84
N LYS A 232 10.40 6.99 19.34
CA LYS A 232 11.57 7.53 18.67
C LYS A 232 11.83 6.87 17.31
N ILE A 233 11.72 5.53 17.24
CA ILE A 233 11.86 4.80 15.97
C ILE A 233 10.75 5.21 15.01
N ALA A 234 9.51 5.33 15.50
CA ALA A 234 8.37 5.72 14.68
C ALA A 234 8.52 7.13 14.10
N GLU A 235 9.03 8.11 14.86
CA GLU A 235 9.30 9.46 14.36
C GLU A 235 10.30 9.44 13.21
N VAL A 236 11.44 8.78 13.40
CA VAL A 236 12.50 8.68 12.39
C VAL A 236 12.03 7.94 11.14
N ASP A 237 11.28 6.84 11.30
CA ASP A 237 10.80 6.06 10.16
C ASP A 237 9.60 6.73 9.46
N PHE A 238 8.84 7.57 10.16
CA PHE A 238 7.81 8.42 9.54
C PHE A 238 8.43 9.44 8.58
N GLU A 239 9.55 10.08 8.97
CA GLU A 239 10.30 11.00 8.12
C GLU A 239 10.89 10.30 6.88
N LYS A 240 11.40 9.07 7.06
CA LYS A 240 11.86 8.21 5.95
C LYS A 240 10.73 7.66 5.09
N ARG A 241 9.47 7.88 5.48
CA ARG A 241 8.27 7.36 4.83
C ARG A 241 8.16 5.83 4.85
N ASP A 242 8.81 5.17 5.80
CA ASP A 242 8.66 3.74 6.06
C ASP A 242 7.45 3.49 6.97
N PHE A 243 6.26 3.75 6.42
CA PHE A 243 5.00 3.63 7.15
C PHE A 243 4.75 2.21 7.69
N ARG A 244 5.37 1.19 7.09
CA ARG A 244 5.25 -0.19 7.55
C ARG A 244 5.92 -0.40 8.90
N LYS A 245 7.11 0.17 9.11
CA LYS A 245 7.80 0.14 10.40
C LYS A 245 7.07 0.99 11.45
N VAL A 246 6.55 2.16 11.06
CA VAL A 246 5.77 2.99 11.97
C VAL A 246 4.54 2.23 12.51
N VAL A 247 3.80 1.55 11.64
CA VAL A 247 2.67 0.70 12.07
C VAL A 247 3.13 -0.39 13.04
N PHE A 248 4.25 -1.07 12.77
CA PHE A 248 4.80 -2.08 13.67
C PHE A 248 5.17 -1.49 15.05
N CYS A 249 5.85 -0.34 15.08
CA CYS A 249 6.20 0.34 16.33
C CYS A 249 4.96 0.75 17.11
N MET A 250 3.92 1.27 16.44
CA MET A 250 2.66 1.63 17.09
C MET A 250 1.92 0.40 17.62
N ASP A 251 1.93 -0.73 16.91
CA ASP A 251 1.36 -1.98 17.41
C ASP A 251 2.06 -2.43 18.70
N ARG A 252 3.39 -2.38 18.73
CA ARG A 252 4.19 -2.72 19.92
C ARG A 252 3.99 -1.74 21.07
N ALA A 253 3.87 -0.44 20.77
CA ALA A 253 3.59 0.56 21.79
C ALA A 253 2.18 0.41 22.39
N LEU A 254 1.19 0.05 21.58
CA LEU A 254 -0.21 -0.17 22.00
C LEU A 254 -0.39 -1.40 22.89
N GLU A 255 0.54 -2.37 22.87
CA GLU A 255 0.55 -3.50 23.82
C GLU A 255 0.72 -3.01 25.28
N PHE A 256 1.45 -1.90 25.48
CA PHE A 256 1.67 -1.28 26.79
C PHE A 256 0.77 -0.06 27.04
N ALA A 257 0.37 0.64 25.98
CA ALA A 257 -0.40 1.89 26.03
C ALA A 257 -1.77 1.78 25.30
N PRO A 258 -2.68 0.88 25.73
CA PRO A 258 -3.90 0.56 24.98
C PRO A 258 -4.91 1.72 24.86
N ALA A 259 -4.83 2.71 25.76
CA ALA A 259 -5.70 3.88 25.77
C ALA A 259 -5.08 5.12 25.10
N CYS A 260 -3.88 5.00 24.52
CA CYS A 260 -3.24 6.10 23.81
C CYS A 260 -3.93 6.36 22.46
N HIS A 261 -4.77 7.40 22.40
CA HIS A 261 -5.42 7.80 21.15
C HIS A 261 -4.41 8.27 20.10
N ARG A 262 -3.33 8.95 20.52
CA ARG A 262 -2.27 9.43 19.61
C ARG A 262 -1.62 8.30 18.82
N PHE A 263 -1.28 7.18 19.47
CA PHE A 263 -0.72 6.00 18.78
C PHE A 263 -1.71 5.35 17.82
N LYS A 264 -2.98 5.23 18.23
CA LYS A 264 -4.05 4.71 17.36
C LYS A 264 -4.22 5.58 16.11
N ILE A 265 -4.25 6.90 16.27
CA ILE A 265 -4.32 7.86 15.15
C ILE A 265 -3.11 7.75 14.22
N LEU A 266 -1.89 7.77 14.76
CA LEU A 266 -0.67 7.69 13.94
C LEU A 266 -0.61 6.37 13.17
N LYS A 267 -0.99 5.26 13.82
CA LYS A 267 -1.16 3.96 13.15
C LYS A 267 -2.18 4.05 12.02
N ALA A 268 -3.35 4.65 12.26
CA ALA A 268 -4.41 4.76 11.26
C ALA A 268 -4.01 5.66 10.08
N GLU A 269 -3.29 6.75 10.32
CA GLU A 269 -2.70 7.61 9.29
C GLU A 269 -1.73 6.81 8.39
N CYS A 270 -0.81 6.06 9.01
CA CYS A 270 0.14 5.23 8.26
C CYS A 270 -0.55 4.09 7.50
N LEU A 271 -1.59 3.47 8.07
CA LEU A 271 -2.40 2.47 7.38
C LEU A 271 -3.10 3.06 6.15
N ALA A 272 -3.60 4.30 6.23
CA ALA A 272 -4.18 4.99 5.07
C ALA A 272 -3.14 5.24 3.97
N MET A 273 -1.93 5.67 4.34
CA MET A 273 -0.82 5.88 3.38
C MET A 273 -0.31 4.58 2.75
N LEU A 274 -0.45 3.44 3.44
CA LEU A 274 -0.14 2.10 2.92
C LEU A 274 -1.27 1.50 2.05
N GLY A 275 -2.39 2.21 1.87
CA GLY A 275 -3.56 1.70 1.13
C GLY A 275 -4.45 0.71 1.91
N ARG A 276 -4.21 0.52 3.22
CA ARG A 276 -4.99 -0.36 4.11
C ARG A 276 -6.18 0.39 4.72
N TYR A 277 -7.05 0.91 3.85
CA TYR A 277 -8.15 1.80 4.24
C TYR A 277 -9.16 1.19 5.23
N PRO A 278 -9.58 -0.10 5.11
CA PRO A 278 -10.54 -0.67 6.04
C PRO A 278 -10.05 -0.67 7.50
N GLU A 279 -8.76 -0.95 7.71
CA GLU A 279 -8.16 -0.96 9.04
C GLU A 279 -7.99 0.46 9.61
N ALA A 280 -7.58 1.40 8.76
CA ALA A 280 -7.50 2.82 9.14
C ALA A 280 -8.88 3.39 9.53
N GLN A 281 -9.90 3.10 8.72
CA GLN A 281 -11.28 3.53 8.97
C GLN A 281 -11.87 2.92 10.25
N PHE A 282 -11.55 1.65 10.54
CA PHE A 282 -11.98 1.00 11.79
C PHE A 282 -11.44 1.74 13.02
N VAL A 283 -10.14 2.05 13.02
CA VAL A 283 -9.49 2.77 14.13
C VAL A 283 -10.06 4.19 14.29
N ALA A 284 -10.24 4.92 13.18
CA ALA A 284 -10.82 6.26 13.22
C ALA A 284 -12.28 6.22 13.73
N SER A 285 -13.08 5.24 13.30
CA SER A 285 -14.48 5.10 13.72
C SER A 285 -14.60 4.72 15.20
N ASP A 286 -13.70 3.89 15.71
CA ASP A 286 -13.65 3.55 17.14
C ASP A 286 -13.42 4.80 18.01
N ILE A 287 -12.47 5.65 17.60
CA ILE A 287 -12.19 6.92 18.30
C ILE A 287 -13.38 7.88 18.17
N LEU A 288 -13.96 8.04 16.98
CA LEU A 288 -15.10 8.94 16.75
C LEU A 288 -16.37 8.53 17.48
N ARG A 289 -16.53 7.24 17.81
CA ARG A 289 -17.63 6.76 18.66
C ARG A 289 -17.47 7.21 20.11
N MET A 290 -16.24 7.33 20.58
CA MET A 290 -15.93 7.80 21.94
C MET A 290 -15.89 9.33 22.01
N ASP A 291 -15.32 9.97 20.99
CA ASP A 291 -15.17 11.42 20.85
C ASP A 291 -15.45 11.84 19.40
N SER A 292 -16.69 12.24 19.14
CA SER A 292 -17.13 12.67 17.80
C SER A 292 -16.46 13.96 17.31
N THR A 293 -15.84 14.72 18.21
CA THR A 293 -15.17 15.99 17.92
C THR A 293 -13.66 15.85 17.70
N ASN A 294 -13.14 14.62 17.74
CA ASN A 294 -11.73 14.36 17.57
C ASN A 294 -11.24 14.73 16.15
N ALA A 295 -10.53 15.85 16.04
CA ALA A 295 -10.08 16.41 14.78
C ALA A 295 -9.13 15.47 14.02
N ASP A 296 -8.23 14.79 14.72
CA ASP A 296 -7.29 13.83 14.13
C ASP A 296 -8.01 12.61 13.52
N ALA A 297 -9.02 12.08 14.21
CA ALA A 297 -9.81 10.95 13.72
C ALA A 297 -10.65 11.34 12.49
N LEU A 298 -11.20 12.56 12.47
CA LEU A 298 -11.88 13.12 11.29
C LEU A 298 -10.89 13.29 10.12
N TYR A 299 -9.68 13.77 10.39
CA TYR A 299 -8.61 13.87 9.39
C TYR A 299 -8.26 12.51 8.78
N VAL A 300 -8.04 11.48 9.59
CA VAL A 300 -7.75 10.11 9.11
C VAL A 300 -8.88 9.58 8.21
N ARG A 301 -10.14 9.85 8.58
CA ARG A 301 -11.31 9.46 7.76
C ARG A 301 -11.32 10.18 6.42
N GLY A 302 -11.01 11.48 6.42
CA GLY A 302 -10.82 12.26 5.19
C GLY A 302 -9.67 11.73 4.34
N LEU A 303 -8.56 11.35 4.96
CA LEU A 303 -7.37 10.82 4.30
C LEU A 303 -7.64 9.49 3.59
N CYS A 304 -8.40 8.58 4.22
CA CYS A 304 -8.82 7.33 3.59
C CYS A 304 -9.63 7.59 2.32
N LEU A 305 -10.63 8.47 2.39
CA LEU A 305 -11.48 8.81 1.25
C LEU A 305 -10.70 9.54 0.15
N TYR A 306 -9.73 10.36 0.52
CA TYR A 306 -8.88 11.09 -0.41
C TYR A 306 -8.02 10.16 -1.26
N TYR A 307 -7.39 9.15 -0.64
CA TYR A 307 -6.61 8.13 -1.35
C TYR A 307 -7.48 7.09 -2.06
N GLU A 308 -8.77 6.96 -1.71
CA GLU A 308 -9.77 6.20 -2.46
C GLU A 308 -10.33 6.97 -3.68
N ASP A 309 -9.80 8.15 -4.02
CA ASP A 309 -10.26 9.07 -5.07
C ASP A 309 -11.71 9.60 -4.86
N CYS A 310 -12.21 9.54 -3.62
CA CYS A 310 -13.48 10.13 -3.18
C CYS A 310 -13.29 11.57 -2.66
N ILE A 311 -12.67 12.44 -3.48
CA ILE A 311 -12.16 13.75 -3.08
C ILE A 311 -13.24 14.65 -2.45
N GLU A 312 -14.47 14.67 -2.97
CA GLU A 312 -15.54 15.52 -2.44
C GLU A 312 -15.90 15.20 -0.99
N LYS A 313 -16.06 13.90 -0.68
CA LYS A 313 -16.33 13.43 0.68
C LYS A 313 -15.12 13.66 1.58
N ALA A 314 -13.90 13.47 1.06
CA ALA A 314 -12.68 13.74 1.81
C ALA A 314 -12.59 15.21 2.27
N VAL A 315 -12.88 16.16 1.37
CA VAL A 315 -12.89 17.60 1.70
C VAL A 315 -13.90 17.92 2.79
N GLN A 316 -15.08 17.28 2.81
CA GLN A 316 -16.06 17.46 3.89
C GLN A 316 -15.48 17.09 5.26
N PHE A 317 -14.79 15.95 5.36
CA PHE A 317 -14.13 15.53 6.61
C PHE A 317 -12.96 16.41 6.99
N PHE A 318 -12.13 16.87 6.04
CA PHE A 318 -11.06 17.81 6.35
C PHE A 318 -11.58 19.16 6.83
N VAL A 319 -12.63 19.68 6.22
CA VAL A 319 -13.30 20.91 6.68
C VAL A 319 -13.91 20.69 8.07
N GLN A 320 -14.50 19.52 8.34
CA GLN A 320 -15.01 19.20 9.67
C GLN A 320 -13.89 19.12 10.71
N ALA A 321 -12.76 18.49 10.39
CA ALA A 321 -11.58 18.47 11.27
C ALA A 321 -11.07 19.89 11.58
N LEU A 322 -10.99 20.76 10.56
CA LEU A 322 -10.58 22.16 10.72
C LEU A 322 -11.61 23.02 11.48
N ARG A 323 -12.89 22.64 11.50
CA ARG A 323 -13.88 23.28 12.38
C ARG A 323 -13.65 22.92 13.85
N MET A 324 -13.19 21.69 14.13
CA MET A 324 -12.90 21.24 15.50
C MET A 324 -11.53 21.77 15.98
N ALA A 325 -10.53 21.79 15.10
CA ALA A 325 -9.18 22.28 15.36
C ALA A 325 -8.67 23.13 14.16
N PRO A 326 -8.85 24.46 14.17
CA PRO A 326 -8.44 25.34 13.07
C PRO A 326 -6.93 25.35 12.80
N ASP A 327 -6.13 25.02 13.80
CA ASP A 327 -4.66 24.92 13.78
C ASP A 327 -4.15 23.53 13.37
N HIS A 328 -5.04 22.61 12.98
CA HIS A 328 -4.65 21.28 12.53
C HIS A 328 -3.91 21.33 11.17
N GLU A 329 -2.57 21.39 11.24
CA GLU A 329 -1.68 21.58 10.09
C GLU A 329 -1.90 20.53 8.99
N LYS A 330 -1.93 19.24 9.37
CA LYS A 330 -2.11 18.12 8.41
C LYS A 330 -3.46 18.19 7.70
N ALA A 331 -4.55 18.49 8.42
CA ALA A 331 -5.88 18.64 7.82
C ALA A 331 -5.96 19.86 6.90
N CYS A 332 -5.27 20.96 7.25
CA CYS A 332 -5.18 22.16 6.41
C CYS A 332 -4.48 21.86 5.08
N LEU A 333 -3.31 21.22 5.14
CA LEU A 333 -2.55 20.82 3.96
C LEU A 333 -3.34 19.82 3.09
N ALA A 334 -3.92 18.78 3.69
CA ALA A 334 -4.72 17.80 2.97
C ALA A 334 -5.97 18.42 2.32
N CYS A 335 -6.64 19.36 2.99
CA CYS A 335 -7.77 20.10 2.42
C CYS A 335 -7.35 20.95 1.22
N ARG A 336 -6.21 21.67 1.32
CA ARG A 336 -5.65 22.47 0.23
C ARG A 336 -5.30 21.60 -0.97
N ASN A 337 -4.58 20.50 -0.74
CA ASN A 337 -4.18 19.56 -1.80
C ASN A 337 -5.40 18.92 -2.46
N ALA A 338 -6.37 18.45 -1.69
CA ALA A 338 -7.60 17.85 -2.21
C ALA A 338 -8.40 18.82 -3.10
N LYS A 339 -8.54 20.08 -2.68
CA LYS A 339 -9.21 21.12 -3.47
C LYS A 339 -8.43 21.47 -4.74
N ALA A 340 -7.13 21.67 -4.64
CA ALA A 340 -6.27 21.97 -5.79
C ALA A 340 -6.26 20.82 -6.81
N LEU A 341 -6.18 19.57 -6.33
CA LEU A 341 -6.19 18.36 -7.16
C LEU A 341 -7.53 18.21 -7.89
N LYS A 342 -8.66 18.46 -7.21
CA LYS A 342 -9.98 18.48 -7.84
C LYS A 342 -10.04 19.53 -8.96
N ALA A 343 -9.68 20.77 -8.66
CA ALA A 343 -9.74 21.88 -9.60
C ALA A 343 -8.88 21.61 -10.85
N LYS A 344 -7.60 21.25 -10.68
CA LYS A 344 -6.70 20.97 -11.80
C LYS A 344 -7.16 19.78 -12.65
N LYS A 345 -7.69 18.72 -12.03
CA LYS A 345 -8.27 17.58 -12.74
C LYS A 345 -9.49 18.00 -13.58
N GLU A 346 -10.37 18.84 -13.03
CA GLU A 346 -11.56 19.35 -13.73
C GLU A 346 -11.20 20.30 -14.87
N ASP A 347 -10.27 21.23 -14.64
CA ASP A 347 -9.76 22.14 -15.66
C ASP A 347 -9.09 21.37 -16.80
N GLY A 348 -8.26 20.36 -16.49
CA GLY A 348 -7.63 19.50 -17.49
C GLY A 348 -8.65 18.70 -18.31
N ASN A 349 -9.70 18.18 -17.66
CA ASN A 349 -10.80 17.51 -18.34
C ASN A 349 -11.59 18.46 -19.25
N LYS A 350 -11.79 19.72 -18.83
CA LYS A 350 -12.45 20.76 -19.62
C LYS A 350 -11.61 21.13 -20.84
N ALA A 351 -10.32 21.42 -20.66
CA ALA A 351 -9.39 21.72 -21.75
C ALA A 351 -9.31 20.56 -22.77
N PHE A 352 -9.34 19.31 -22.30
CA PHE A 352 -9.38 18.14 -23.18
C PHE A 352 -10.66 18.08 -24.03
N LYS A 353 -11.82 18.38 -23.43
CA LYS A 353 -13.11 18.42 -24.14
C LYS A 353 -13.19 19.56 -25.16
N GLU A 354 -12.55 20.69 -24.86
CA GLU A 354 -12.44 21.85 -25.77
C GLU A 354 -11.43 21.63 -26.91
N GLY A 355 -10.72 20.49 -26.92
CA GLY A 355 -9.70 20.18 -27.94
C GLY A 355 -8.36 20.87 -27.70
N ASN A 356 -8.20 21.61 -26.60
CA ASN A 356 -6.96 22.30 -26.25
C ASN A 356 -5.99 21.35 -25.54
N TYR A 357 -5.45 20.40 -26.30
CA TYR A 357 -4.65 19.30 -25.79
C TYR A 357 -3.36 19.73 -25.08
N LYS A 358 -2.71 20.81 -25.54
CA LYS A 358 -1.49 21.33 -24.88
C LYS A 358 -1.80 21.82 -23.45
N LEU A 359 -2.85 22.60 -23.29
CA LEU A 359 -3.30 23.07 -21.96
C LEU A 359 -3.74 21.89 -21.07
N ALA A 360 -4.44 20.89 -21.63
CA ALA A 360 -4.81 19.70 -20.90
C ALA A 360 -3.58 18.93 -20.37
N TYR A 361 -2.52 18.82 -21.16
CA TYR A 361 -1.26 18.19 -20.76
C TYR A 361 -0.60 18.92 -19.58
N GLU A 362 -0.52 20.25 -19.66
CA GLU A 362 0.04 21.10 -18.60
C GLU A 362 -0.75 20.95 -17.30
N LEU A 363 -2.08 21.05 -17.36
CA LEU A 363 -2.96 20.93 -16.20
C LEU A 363 -2.89 19.56 -15.52
N TYR A 364 -2.80 18.46 -16.29
CA TYR A 364 -2.59 17.14 -15.70
C TYR A 364 -1.19 16.97 -15.09
N THR A 365 -0.18 17.59 -15.68
CA THR A 365 1.19 17.57 -15.15
C THR A 365 1.29 18.35 -13.84
N GLU A 366 0.63 19.50 -13.76
CA GLU A 366 0.49 20.25 -12.51
C GLU A 366 -0.29 19.44 -11.45
N ALA A 367 -1.37 18.76 -11.85
CA ALA A 367 -2.16 17.92 -10.94
C ALA A 367 -1.32 16.78 -10.32
N LEU A 368 -0.45 16.14 -11.11
CA LEU A 368 0.47 15.09 -10.65
C LEU A 368 1.49 15.61 -9.63
N GLY A 369 1.81 16.91 -9.66
CA GLY A 369 2.74 17.54 -8.71
C GLY A 369 2.13 17.91 -7.35
N ILE A 370 0.80 17.89 -7.20
CA ILE A 370 0.12 18.30 -5.96
C ILE A 370 0.32 17.25 -4.86
N ASP A 371 0.14 15.98 -5.21
CA ASP A 371 0.35 14.88 -4.28
C ASP A 371 0.87 13.64 -5.02
N PRO A 372 2.20 13.46 -5.07
CA PRO A 372 2.84 12.31 -5.69
C PRO A 372 2.45 10.97 -5.06
N ASN A 373 1.89 10.97 -3.85
CA ASN A 373 1.59 9.77 -3.07
C ASN A 373 0.18 9.23 -3.32
N ASN A 374 -0.68 10.00 -4.01
CA ASN A 374 -2.03 9.56 -4.32
C ASN A 374 -2.04 8.58 -5.49
N ILE A 375 -1.74 7.32 -5.20
CA ILE A 375 -1.59 6.23 -6.19
C ILE A 375 -2.78 6.16 -7.15
N LYS A 376 -4.01 6.08 -6.63
CA LYS A 376 -5.22 5.89 -7.45
C LYS A 376 -5.52 7.10 -8.32
N THR A 377 -5.45 8.31 -7.77
CA THR A 377 -5.72 9.52 -8.56
C THR A 377 -4.60 9.77 -9.57
N ASN A 378 -3.34 9.54 -9.20
CA ASN A 378 -2.19 9.69 -10.11
C ASN A 378 -2.25 8.70 -11.27
N ALA A 379 -2.63 7.44 -11.04
CA ALA A 379 -2.85 6.47 -12.12
C ALA A 379 -3.90 6.97 -13.15
N LYS A 380 -5.00 7.58 -12.68
CA LYS A 380 -6.01 8.20 -13.54
C LYS A 380 -5.48 9.43 -14.29
N LEU A 381 -4.69 10.28 -13.61
CA LEU A 381 -4.07 11.47 -14.23
C LEU A 381 -3.07 11.09 -15.32
N TYR A 382 -2.19 10.12 -15.06
CA TYR A 382 -1.27 9.58 -16.08
C TYR A 382 -2.04 9.00 -17.27
N CYS A 383 -3.09 8.23 -17.04
CA CYS A 383 -3.93 7.68 -18.12
C CYS A 383 -4.63 8.79 -18.95
N ASN A 384 -5.10 9.85 -18.29
CA ASN A 384 -5.66 11.02 -18.98
C ASN A 384 -4.59 11.76 -19.79
N ARG A 385 -3.38 11.96 -19.23
CA ARG A 385 -2.25 12.58 -19.92
C ARG A 385 -1.76 11.75 -21.10
N GLY A 386 -1.72 10.42 -20.97
CA GLY A 386 -1.43 9.51 -22.08
C GLY A 386 -2.47 9.62 -23.21
N THR A 387 -3.74 9.86 -22.88
CA THR A 387 -4.78 10.16 -23.88
C THR A 387 -4.50 11.46 -24.63
N VAL A 388 -4.07 12.50 -23.90
CA VAL A 388 -3.66 13.78 -24.48
C VAL A 388 -2.48 13.59 -25.43
N ASN A 389 -1.46 12.84 -25.03
CA ASN A 389 -0.28 12.54 -25.86
C ASN A 389 -0.65 11.77 -27.13
N SER A 390 -1.54 10.78 -27.03
CA SER A 390 -2.08 10.07 -28.20
C SER A 390 -2.80 11.03 -29.17
N LYS A 391 -3.60 11.98 -28.66
CA LYS A 391 -4.23 13.03 -29.50
C LYS A 391 -3.23 14.00 -30.12
N LEU A 392 -2.10 14.24 -29.46
CA LEU A 392 -0.98 15.04 -29.99
C LEU A 392 -0.06 14.24 -30.94
N LYS A 393 -0.40 12.98 -31.26
CA LYS A 393 0.40 12.06 -32.08
C LYS A 393 1.79 11.74 -31.49
N LYS A 394 1.95 11.89 -30.17
CA LYS A 394 3.14 11.49 -29.42
C LYS A 394 2.89 10.13 -28.80
N LEU A 395 2.99 9.07 -29.61
CA LEU A 395 2.57 7.72 -29.20
C LEU A 395 3.53 7.12 -28.16
N GLU A 396 4.83 7.40 -28.26
CA GLU A 396 5.82 6.93 -27.28
C GLU A 396 5.57 7.53 -25.89
N ASP A 397 5.34 8.85 -25.80
CA ASP A 397 4.99 9.53 -24.55
C ASP A 397 3.66 9.01 -23.97
N ALA A 398 2.72 8.64 -24.83
CA ALA A 398 1.44 8.04 -24.40
C ALA A 398 1.64 6.65 -23.79
N ILE A 399 2.53 5.83 -24.37
CA ILE A 399 2.91 4.52 -23.84
C ILE A 399 3.62 4.66 -22.49
N GLU A 400 4.52 5.63 -22.35
CA GLU A 400 5.21 5.89 -21.07
C GLU A 400 4.22 6.29 -19.97
N ASP A 401 3.31 7.23 -20.25
CA ASP A 401 2.28 7.65 -19.31
C ASP A 401 1.37 6.49 -18.89
N CYS A 402 0.90 5.67 -19.84
CA CYS A 402 0.09 4.51 -19.51
C CYS A 402 0.89 3.45 -18.72
N THR A 403 2.18 3.32 -18.99
CA THR A 403 3.08 2.44 -18.22
C THR A 403 3.26 2.93 -16.79
N ASN A 404 3.39 4.24 -16.57
CA ASN A 404 3.43 4.83 -15.23
C ASN A 404 2.11 4.66 -14.49
N ALA A 405 0.97 4.77 -15.19
CA ALA A 405 -0.34 4.48 -14.61
C ALA A 405 -0.46 3.03 -14.13
N VAL A 406 -0.03 2.05 -14.96
CA VAL A 406 -0.05 0.61 -14.61
C VAL A 406 0.91 0.27 -13.47
N LYS A 407 2.09 0.93 -13.40
CA LYS A 407 3.04 0.74 -12.29
C LYS A 407 2.45 1.20 -10.94
N LEU A 408 1.59 2.22 -10.96
CA LEU A 408 0.92 2.72 -9.75
C LEU A 408 -0.28 1.84 -9.37
N ASP A 409 -1.15 1.52 -10.34
CA ASP A 409 -2.34 0.72 -10.13
C ASP A 409 -2.47 -0.35 -11.23
N ASP A 410 -2.06 -1.57 -10.91
CA ASP A 410 -2.11 -2.73 -11.80
C ASP A 410 -3.53 -3.26 -12.03
N THR A 411 -4.50 -2.77 -11.26
CA THR A 411 -5.93 -3.08 -11.43
C THR A 411 -6.62 -2.11 -12.37
N TYR A 412 -5.93 -1.05 -12.81
CA TYR A 412 -6.52 0.00 -13.62
C TYR A 412 -6.61 -0.39 -15.11
N VAL A 413 -7.65 -1.16 -15.45
CA VAL A 413 -7.92 -1.72 -16.79
C VAL A 413 -7.85 -0.67 -17.91
N LYS A 414 -8.33 0.56 -17.66
CA LYS A 414 -8.31 1.64 -18.66
C LYS A 414 -6.90 2.01 -19.11
N ALA A 415 -5.90 1.94 -18.22
CA ALA A 415 -4.51 2.21 -18.59
C ALA A 415 -3.96 1.14 -19.54
N TYR A 416 -4.25 -0.14 -19.28
CA TYR A 416 -3.89 -1.24 -20.18
C TYR A 416 -4.56 -1.11 -21.55
N LEU A 417 -5.87 -0.81 -21.60
CA LEU A 417 -6.58 -0.61 -22.87
C LEU A 417 -5.96 0.52 -23.71
N ARG A 418 -5.60 1.65 -23.08
CA ARG A 418 -4.96 2.77 -23.78
C ARG A 418 -3.56 2.43 -24.26
N ARG A 419 -2.77 1.74 -23.42
CA ARG A 419 -1.41 1.32 -23.79
C ARG A 419 -1.44 0.32 -24.93
N ALA A 420 -2.34 -0.67 -24.87
CA ALA A 420 -2.56 -1.64 -25.94
C ALA A 420 -2.93 -0.96 -27.25
N GLN A 421 -3.83 0.03 -27.23
CA GLN A 421 -4.15 0.81 -28.43
C GLN A 421 -2.93 1.55 -28.98
N CYS A 422 -2.13 2.20 -28.12
CA CYS A 422 -0.90 2.86 -28.58
C CYS A 422 0.10 1.84 -29.17
N TYR A 423 0.21 0.65 -28.58
CA TYR A 423 1.03 -0.43 -29.14
C TYR A 423 0.54 -0.88 -30.51
N MET A 424 -0.78 -1.01 -30.72
CA MET A 424 -1.36 -1.28 -32.04
C MET A 424 -0.99 -0.19 -33.05
N ASP A 425 -1.07 1.09 -32.65
CA ASP A 425 -0.77 2.23 -33.52
C ASP A 425 0.74 2.33 -33.86
N THR A 426 1.63 1.83 -32.99
CA THR A 426 3.09 1.75 -33.21
C THR A 426 3.56 0.40 -33.78
N GLU A 427 2.63 -0.47 -34.20
CA GLU A 427 2.90 -1.82 -34.74
C GLU A 427 3.63 -2.79 -33.78
N GLN A 428 3.61 -2.49 -32.47
CA GLN A 428 4.11 -3.34 -31.39
C GLN A 428 3.05 -4.38 -31.00
N PHE A 429 2.69 -5.24 -31.96
CA PHE A 429 1.53 -6.14 -31.82
C PHE A 429 1.69 -7.19 -30.72
N GLU A 430 2.92 -7.60 -30.39
CA GLU A 430 3.17 -8.55 -29.30
C GLU A 430 2.83 -7.95 -27.93
N GLU A 431 3.25 -6.72 -27.68
CA GLU A 431 2.94 -5.93 -26.49
C GLU A 431 1.43 -5.67 -26.39
N ALA A 432 0.79 -5.31 -27.50
CA ALA A 432 -0.64 -5.07 -27.55
C ALA A 432 -1.45 -6.33 -27.15
N VAL A 433 -1.07 -7.50 -27.69
CA VAL A 433 -1.70 -8.77 -27.33
C VAL A 433 -1.53 -9.05 -25.83
N ARG A 434 -0.33 -8.88 -25.26
CA ARG A 434 -0.09 -9.09 -23.81
C ARG A 434 -1.02 -8.22 -22.95
N ASP A 435 -1.18 -6.94 -23.29
CA ASP A 435 -2.06 -6.04 -22.55
C ASP A 435 -3.55 -6.39 -22.75
N TYR A 436 -3.99 -6.71 -23.96
CA TYR A 436 -5.38 -7.14 -24.19
C TYR A 436 -5.70 -8.50 -23.54
N GLU A 437 -4.74 -9.42 -23.46
CA GLU A 437 -4.87 -10.67 -22.70
C GLU A 437 -5.07 -10.38 -21.22
N LYS A 438 -4.24 -9.48 -20.65
CA LYS A 438 -4.39 -9.06 -19.25
C LYS A 438 -5.76 -8.42 -18.99
N VAL A 439 -6.22 -7.55 -19.89
CA VAL A 439 -7.55 -6.92 -19.82
C VAL A 439 -8.67 -7.96 -19.87
N TYR A 440 -8.62 -8.90 -20.83
CA TYR A 440 -9.63 -9.94 -20.97
C TYR A 440 -9.63 -10.93 -19.79
N GLN A 441 -8.48 -11.19 -19.17
CA GLN A 441 -8.38 -12.01 -17.97
C GLN A 441 -9.03 -11.33 -16.75
N THR A 442 -8.88 -10.01 -16.61
CA THR A 442 -9.51 -9.21 -15.54
C THR A 442 -11.01 -9.02 -15.78
N GLU A 443 -11.39 -8.67 -17.02
CA GLU A 443 -12.76 -8.38 -17.44
C GLU A 443 -13.12 -9.23 -18.68
N LYS A 444 -13.84 -10.34 -18.50
CA LYS A 444 -14.19 -11.28 -19.58
C LYS A 444 -15.35 -10.80 -20.46
N THR A 445 -15.26 -9.59 -21.01
CA THR A 445 -16.30 -9.01 -21.87
C THR A 445 -16.15 -9.45 -23.33
N LYS A 446 -17.25 -9.39 -24.11
CA LYS A 446 -17.20 -9.66 -25.56
C LYS A 446 -16.34 -8.64 -26.30
N GLU A 447 -16.38 -7.38 -25.87
CA GLU A 447 -15.60 -6.28 -26.44
C GLU A 447 -14.09 -6.55 -26.28
N HIS A 448 -13.65 -6.90 -25.08
CA HIS A 448 -12.22 -7.18 -24.80
C HIS A 448 -11.75 -8.44 -25.54
N LYS A 449 -12.62 -9.45 -25.67
CA LYS A 449 -12.33 -10.62 -26.51
C LYS A 449 -12.13 -10.23 -27.97
N GLN A 450 -12.94 -9.32 -28.51
CA GLN A 450 -12.80 -8.85 -29.89
C GLN A 450 -11.52 -8.03 -30.08
N LEU A 451 -11.17 -7.15 -29.13
CA LEU A 451 -9.91 -6.39 -29.16
C LEU A 451 -8.70 -7.32 -29.16
N LEU A 452 -8.70 -8.34 -28.29
CA LEU A 452 -7.67 -9.37 -28.25
C LEU A 452 -7.58 -10.14 -29.58
N LYS A 453 -8.71 -10.57 -30.14
CA LYS A 453 -8.74 -11.27 -31.43
C LYS A 453 -8.18 -10.40 -32.56
N ASN A 454 -8.53 -9.13 -32.59
CA ASN A 454 -8.01 -8.17 -33.57
C ASN A 454 -6.50 -7.99 -33.42
N ALA A 455 -5.99 -7.82 -32.21
CA ALA A 455 -4.54 -7.70 -31.97
C ALA A 455 -3.79 -8.99 -32.36
N GLN A 456 -4.34 -10.16 -32.06
CA GLN A 456 -3.78 -11.45 -32.48
C GLN A 456 -3.79 -11.61 -34.01
N LEU A 457 -4.82 -11.14 -34.70
CA LEU A 457 -4.89 -11.15 -36.15
C LEU A 457 -3.81 -10.23 -36.76
N GLU A 458 -3.64 -9.02 -36.25
CA GLU A 458 -2.57 -8.10 -36.72
C GLU A 458 -1.17 -8.66 -36.41
N LEU A 459 -0.99 -9.31 -35.26
CA LEU A 459 0.25 -10.03 -34.95
C LEU A 459 0.52 -11.19 -35.92
N LYS A 460 -0.52 -11.94 -36.32
CA LYS A 460 -0.38 -12.99 -37.34
C LYS A 460 -0.04 -12.40 -38.71
N LYS A 461 -0.66 -11.27 -39.10
CA LYS A 461 -0.38 -10.55 -40.34
C LYS A 461 1.07 -10.05 -40.38
N SER A 462 1.57 -9.44 -39.30
CA SER A 462 2.93 -8.92 -39.23
C SER A 462 4.00 -10.03 -39.28
N LYS A 463 3.67 -11.22 -38.77
CA LYS A 463 4.52 -12.42 -38.85
C LYS A 463 4.31 -13.26 -40.11
N ARG A 464 3.38 -12.88 -40.99
CA ARG A 464 3.03 -13.64 -42.19
C ARG A 464 4.19 -13.65 -43.16
N LYS A 465 4.65 -14.85 -43.55
CA LYS A 465 5.71 -15.01 -44.55
C LYS A 465 5.21 -14.56 -45.92
N ASP A 466 6.03 -13.80 -46.64
CA ASP A 466 5.79 -13.47 -48.05
C ASP A 466 6.37 -14.60 -48.93
N TYR A 467 5.52 -15.53 -49.36
CA TYR A 467 5.93 -16.69 -50.13
C TYR A 467 6.45 -16.32 -51.53
N TYR A 468 5.94 -15.24 -52.12
CA TYR A 468 6.41 -14.73 -53.41
C TYR A 468 7.85 -14.23 -53.29
N LYS A 469 8.15 -13.49 -52.22
CA LYS A 469 9.52 -13.03 -51.92
C LYS A 469 10.48 -14.17 -51.61
N ILE A 470 10.02 -15.22 -50.91
CA ILE A 470 10.84 -16.41 -50.61
C ILE A 470 11.29 -17.12 -51.90
N LEU A 471 10.37 -17.33 -52.85
CA LEU A 471 10.71 -17.93 -54.15
C LEU A 471 11.45 -16.94 -55.08
N GLY A 472 11.24 -15.64 -54.89
CA GLY A 472 11.76 -14.59 -55.76
C GLY A 472 10.97 -14.46 -57.06
N VAL A 473 9.65 -14.61 -56.98
CA VAL A 473 8.72 -14.47 -58.10
C VAL A 473 7.77 -13.30 -57.84
N ASP A 474 7.23 -12.71 -58.91
CA ASP A 474 6.20 -11.68 -58.80
C ASP A 474 4.85 -12.29 -58.35
N LYS A 475 3.96 -11.48 -57.78
CA LYS A 475 2.61 -11.90 -57.38
C LYS A 475 1.79 -12.44 -58.55
N ASN A 476 2.04 -11.93 -59.75
CA ASN A 476 1.39 -12.36 -60.99
C ASN A 476 2.08 -13.55 -61.68
N ALA A 477 3.06 -14.18 -61.04
CA ALA A 477 3.79 -15.29 -61.63
C ALA A 477 2.88 -16.45 -62.00
N SER A 478 3.12 -16.97 -63.21
CA SER A 478 2.50 -18.19 -63.73
C SER A 478 2.93 -19.43 -62.95
N GLU A 479 2.14 -20.50 -63.04
CA GLU A 479 2.45 -21.78 -62.39
C GLU A 479 3.83 -22.32 -62.80
N ASP A 480 4.23 -22.11 -64.07
CA ASP A 480 5.52 -22.53 -64.60
C ASP A 480 6.69 -21.70 -64.04
N GLU A 481 6.50 -20.41 -63.82
CA GLU A 481 7.50 -19.54 -63.19
C GLU A 481 7.70 -19.92 -61.72
N ILE A 482 6.62 -20.23 -60.99
CA ILE A 482 6.66 -20.71 -59.61
C ILE A 482 7.43 -22.04 -59.54
N LYS A 483 7.15 -23.00 -60.45
CA LYS A 483 7.88 -24.28 -60.54
C LYS A 483 9.36 -24.09 -60.89
N LYS A 484 9.69 -23.21 -61.84
CA LYS A 484 11.08 -22.87 -62.21
C LYS A 484 11.84 -22.24 -61.04
N ALA A 485 11.21 -21.30 -60.33
CA ALA A 485 11.79 -20.64 -59.17
C ALA A 485 12.02 -21.60 -58.00
N TYR A 486 11.05 -22.49 -57.72
CA TYR A 486 11.21 -23.56 -56.74
C TYR A 486 12.40 -24.45 -57.07
N ARG A 487 12.49 -24.97 -58.30
CA ARG A 487 13.66 -25.80 -58.71
C ARG A 487 14.98 -25.10 -58.43
N LYS A 488 15.10 -23.84 -58.86
CA LYS A 488 16.31 -23.04 -58.69
C LYS A 488 16.65 -22.85 -57.21
N ARG A 489 15.68 -22.44 -56.39
CA ARG A 489 15.85 -22.18 -54.95
C ARG A 489 16.11 -23.45 -54.14
N ALA A 490 15.39 -24.53 -54.43
CA ALA A 490 15.56 -25.80 -53.76
C ALA A 490 16.96 -26.39 -54.01
N LEU A 491 17.48 -26.31 -55.24
CA LEU A 491 18.87 -26.68 -55.57
C LEU A 491 19.92 -25.77 -54.91
N MET A 492 19.58 -24.51 -54.60
CA MET A 492 20.50 -23.59 -53.92
C MET A 492 20.57 -23.86 -52.42
N HIS A 493 19.45 -24.18 -51.78
CA HIS A 493 19.36 -24.38 -50.33
C HIS A 493 19.38 -25.86 -49.91
N HIS A 494 19.57 -26.80 -50.83
CA HIS A 494 19.58 -28.23 -50.52
C HIS A 494 20.68 -28.57 -49.49
N PRO A 495 20.41 -29.40 -48.46
CA PRO A 495 21.37 -29.75 -47.42
C PRO A 495 22.71 -30.28 -47.98
N ASP A 496 22.68 -31.11 -49.02
CA ASP A 496 23.89 -31.68 -49.63
C ASP A 496 24.87 -30.62 -50.15
N ARG A 497 24.36 -29.48 -50.63
CA ARG A 497 25.19 -28.39 -51.16
C ARG A 497 25.95 -27.63 -50.07
N HIS A 498 25.46 -27.71 -48.83
CA HIS A 498 26.01 -27.02 -47.66
C HIS A 498 26.59 -27.98 -46.62
N SER A 499 26.72 -29.25 -46.95
CA SER A 499 27.28 -30.30 -46.08
C SER A 499 28.70 -29.98 -45.57
N GLY A 500 29.47 -29.20 -46.33
CA GLY A 500 30.81 -28.71 -45.95
C GLY A 500 30.83 -27.37 -45.20
N ALA A 501 29.68 -26.71 -44.97
CA ALA A 501 29.60 -25.43 -44.28
C ALA A 501 29.64 -25.57 -42.75
N SER A 502 29.75 -24.47 -42.02
CA SER A 502 29.66 -24.49 -40.55
C SER A 502 28.27 -24.94 -40.08
N ALA A 503 28.17 -25.46 -38.86
CA ALA A 503 26.90 -25.91 -38.29
C ALA A 503 25.81 -24.80 -38.26
N GLU A 504 26.21 -23.54 -38.07
CA GLU A 504 25.31 -22.38 -38.13
C GLU A 504 24.75 -22.18 -39.54
N VAL A 505 25.62 -22.21 -40.56
CA VAL A 505 25.23 -22.05 -41.96
C VAL A 505 24.35 -23.21 -42.43
N GLN A 506 24.69 -24.45 -42.08
CA GLN A 506 23.86 -25.62 -42.40
C GLN A 506 22.43 -25.44 -41.87
N LYS A 507 22.30 -25.02 -40.60
CA LYS A 507 21.00 -24.79 -39.97
C LYS A 507 20.21 -23.66 -40.63
N GLU A 508 20.88 -22.58 -41.03
CA GLU A 508 20.24 -21.49 -41.77
C GLU A 508 19.76 -21.91 -43.16
N GLU A 509 20.57 -22.67 -43.89
CA GLU A 509 20.24 -23.16 -45.23
C GLU A 509 19.12 -24.21 -45.19
N GLU A 510 19.13 -25.11 -44.21
CA GLU A 510 18.02 -26.04 -43.95
C GLU A 510 16.71 -25.29 -43.66
N LYS A 511 16.77 -24.19 -42.90
CA LYS A 511 15.59 -23.36 -42.64
C LYS A 511 15.07 -22.73 -43.93
N LYS A 512 15.95 -22.18 -44.77
CA LYS A 512 15.58 -21.61 -46.08
C LYS A 512 14.99 -22.69 -47.00
N PHE A 513 15.55 -23.90 -47.00
CA PHE A 513 15.03 -25.02 -47.79
C PHE A 513 13.59 -25.39 -47.40
N LYS A 514 13.31 -25.47 -46.09
CA LYS A 514 11.95 -25.69 -45.57
C LYS A 514 11.01 -24.56 -45.99
N GLU A 515 11.41 -23.30 -45.83
CA GLU A 515 10.60 -22.14 -46.24
C GLU A 515 10.30 -22.12 -47.74
N VAL A 516 11.26 -22.51 -48.59
CA VAL A 516 11.08 -22.61 -50.04
C VAL A 516 10.08 -23.70 -50.41
N GLY A 517 10.13 -24.87 -49.76
CA GLY A 517 9.15 -25.92 -49.99
C GLY A 517 7.76 -25.57 -49.47
N GLU A 518 7.65 -24.88 -48.32
CA GLU A 518 6.39 -24.34 -47.80
C GLU A 518 5.78 -23.36 -48.82
N ALA A 519 6.58 -22.41 -49.31
CA ALA A 519 6.17 -21.42 -50.30
C ALA A 519 5.65 -22.09 -51.59
N PHE A 520 6.36 -23.09 -52.09
CA PHE A 520 5.93 -23.84 -53.27
C PHE A 520 4.62 -24.59 -53.04
N THR A 521 4.46 -25.24 -51.88
CA THR A 521 3.23 -26.00 -51.54
C THR A 521 1.98 -25.10 -51.53
N ILE A 522 2.12 -23.86 -51.07
CA ILE A 522 1.02 -22.89 -51.04
C ILE A 522 0.78 -22.29 -52.44
N LEU A 523 1.83 -21.89 -53.15
CA LEU A 523 1.70 -21.16 -54.41
C LEU A 523 1.44 -22.05 -55.64
N SER A 524 1.75 -23.35 -55.59
CA SER A 524 1.52 -24.29 -56.70
C SER A 524 0.10 -24.82 -56.78
N ASP A 525 -0.63 -24.89 -55.67
CA ASP A 525 -2.04 -25.31 -55.65
C ASP A 525 -2.94 -24.08 -55.85
N PRO A 526 -3.72 -23.97 -56.94
CA PRO A 526 -4.58 -22.82 -57.22
C PRO A 526 -5.53 -22.47 -56.07
N LYS A 527 -6.03 -23.46 -55.31
CA LYS A 527 -6.93 -23.22 -54.17
C LYS A 527 -6.17 -22.60 -53.00
N LYS A 528 -4.98 -23.12 -52.67
CA LYS A 528 -4.15 -22.60 -51.57
C LYS A 528 -3.60 -21.21 -51.93
N LYS A 529 -3.16 -21.02 -53.18
CA LYS A 529 -2.76 -19.71 -53.72
C LYS A 529 -3.89 -18.70 -53.56
N THR A 530 -5.12 -19.06 -53.96
CA THR A 530 -6.29 -18.16 -53.82
C THR A 530 -6.58 -17.84 -52.34
N ARG A 531 -6.51 -18.81 -51.42
CA ARG A 531 -6.68 -18.55 -49.98
C ARG A 531 -5.59 -17.63 -49.42
N TYR A 532 -4.35 -17.85 -49.82
CA TYR A 532 -3.22 -16.99 -49.46
C TYR A 532 -3.41 -15.57 -50.03
N ASP A 533 -3.70 -15.43 -51.32
CA ASP A 533 -3.86 -14.12 -51.95
C ASP A 533 -5.05 -13.34 -51.35
N SER A 534 -6.10 -14.04 -50.91
CA SER A 534 -7.26 -13.44 -50.23
C SER A 534 -7.09 -13.22 -48.72
N GLY A 535 -6.01 -13.73 -48.10
CA GLY A 535 -5.76 -13.64 -46.65
C GLY A 535 -6.58 -14.58 -45.78
N GLN A 536 -7.39 -15.48 -46.38
CA GLN A 536 -8.22 -16.47 -45.68
C GLN A 536 -7.40 -17.51 -44.92
N ASP A 537 -6.10 -17.63 -45.21
CA ASP A 537 -5.15 -18.45 -44.44
C ASP A 537 -5.01 -17.98 -42.98
N LEU A 538 -5.38 -16.74 -42.68
CA LEU A 538 -5.29 -16.17 -41.32
C LEU A 538 -6.52 -16.46 -40.44
N ASP A 539 -7.65 -16.83 -41.06
CA ASP A 539 -8.96 -16.97 -40.40
C ASP A 539 -9.20 -18.37 -39.81
N GLU A 540 -8.46 -19.40 -40.25
CA GLU A 540 -8.61 -20.78 -39.73
C GLU A 540 -7.81 -20.99 -38.43
N GLU A 541 -8.52 -21.04 -37.30
CA GLU A 541 -8.02 -21.61 -36.04
C GLU A 541 -7.72 -23.11 -36.26
N GLY A 542 -6.48 -23.47 -36.60
CA GLY A 542 -5.97 -24.83 -36.37
C GLY A 542 -6.04 -25.83 -37.53
N MET A 543 -5.79 -25.42 -38.78
CA MET A 543 -5.29 -26.37 -39.78
C MET A 543 -3.87 -26.78 -39.40
N ASN A 544 -3.79 -27.89 -38.65
CA ASN A 544 -2.58 -28.67 -38.45
C ASN A 544 -2.03 -28.99 -39.85
N MET A 545 -0.98 -28.28 -40.29
CA MET A 545 -0.28 -28.55 -41.54
C MET A 545 0.30 -29.96 -41.43
N GLY A 546 -0.46 -30.96 -41.86
CA GLY A 546 -0.05 -32.35 -41.87
C GLY A 546 1.29 -32.49 -42.59
N ASP A 547 2.24 -33.17 -41.93
CA ASP A 547 3.62 -33.48 -42.33
C ASP A 547 4.08 -32.85 -43.66
N PHE A 548 4.48 -31.58 -43.58
CA PHE A 548 5.27 -30.96 -44.62
C PHE A 548 6.68 -31.58 -44.62
N ASP A 549 6.96 -32.45 -45.60
CA ASP A 549 8.30 -32.95 -45.86
C ASP A 549 8.86 -32.33 -47.15
N ALA A 550 9.68 -31.28 -46.98
CA ALA A 550 10.37 -30.60 -48.07
C ALA A 550 11.19 -31.56 -48.94
N ASN A 551 11.70 -32.66 -48.35
CA ASN A 551 12.49 -33.65 -49.07
C ASN A 551 11.62 -34.51 -49.99
N ASN A 552 10.37 -34.80 -49.63
CA ASN A 552 9.47 -35.55 -50.50
C ASN A 552 9.07 -34.75 -51.75
N ILE A 553 8.83 -33.44 -51.60
CA ILE A 553 8.56 -32.55 -52.74
C ILE A 553 9.80 -32.46 -53.65
N PHE A 554 10.99 -32.34 -53.05
CA PHE A 554 12.25 -32.32 -53.79
C PHE A 554 12.46 -33.63 -54.57
N LYS A 555 12.26 -34.78 -53.92
CA LYS A 555 12.34 -36.10 -54.56
C LYS A 555 11.32 -36.27 -55.69
N ALA A 556 10.10 -35.74 -55.54
CA ALA A 556 9.11 -35.78 -56.62
C ALA A 556 9.54 -34.95 -57.84
N PHE A 557 10.28 -33.86 -57.63
CA PHE A 557 10.77 -32.99 -58.70
C PHE A 557 12.05 -33.50 -59.36
N PHE A 558 12.95 -34.13 -58.60
CA PHE A 558 14.31 -34.49 -59.02
C PHE A 558 14.59 -36.00 -59.08
N GLY A 559 13.72 -36.85 -58.53
CA GLY A 559 13.93 -38.30 -58.36
C GLY A 559 13.22 -39.21 -59.35
N GLY A 560 12.57 -38.67 -60.40
CA GLY A 560 11.95 -39.47 -61.47
C GLY A 560 12.97 -39.97 -62.52
N PRO A 561 12.73 -41.10 -63.20
CA PRO A 561 13.59 -41.63 -64.26
C PRO A 561 13.50 -40.75 -65.52
N GLY A 562 14.22 -39.63 -65.50
CA GLY A 562 14.20 -38.61 -66.56
C GLY A 562 15.06 -37.40 -66.22
N GLY A 563 16.18 -37.60 -65.53
CA GLY A 563 17.11 -36.55 -65.10
C GLY A 563 17.48 -35.61 -66.25
N PHE A 564 16.96 -34.39 -66.21
CA PHE A 564 17.27 -33.34 -67.18
C PHE A 564 18.60 -32.67 -66.82
N SER A 565 19.61 -32.83 -67.69
CA SER A 565 20.83 -32.03 -67.65
C SER A 565 20.52 -30.57 -67.95
N PHE A 566 20.89 -29.67 -67.04
CA PHE A 566 20.88 -28.23 -67.30
C PHE A 566 22.30 -27.76 -67.60
N GLU A 567 22.55 -27.36 -68.85
CA GLU A 567 23.76 -26.62 -69.25
C GLU A 567 23.72 -25.23 -68.59
N ALA A 568 24.22 -25.13 -67.36
CA ALA A 568 24.65 -23.86 -66.82
C ALA A 568 26.04 -23.56 -67.40
N SER A 569 26.15 -22.52 -68.24
CA SER A 569 27.43 -21.93 -68.63
C SER A 569 28.17 -21.45 -67.38
N GLY A 570 29.03 -22.30 -66.84
CA GLY A 570 29.89 -22.06 -65.68
C GLY A 570 30.88 -23.22 -65.54
N PRO A 571 32.15 -22.97 -65.21
CA PRO A 571 33.17 -24.01 -65.20
C PRO A 571 32.97 -24.91 -63.98
N GLY A 572 32.35 -26.08 -64.16
CA GLY A 572 32.18 -27.06 -63.09
C GLY A 572 31.11 -28.09 -63.40
N ASN A 573 31.42 -29.05 -64.27
CA ASN A 573 30.54 -30.16 -64.62
C ASN A 573 30.60 -31.24 -63.52
N PHE A 574 29.59 -31.32 -62.66
CA PHE A 574 29.45 -32.40 -61.67
C PHE A 574 28.26 -33.31 -62.01
N TYR A 575 28.55 -34.60 -62.18
CA TYR A 575 27.56 -35.68 -62.29
C TYR A 575 27.35 -36.31 -60.92
N PHE A 576 26.09 -36.50 -60.52
CA PHE A 576 25.72 -37.32 -59.35
C PHE A 576 25.00 -38.58 -59.82
N GLN A 577 25.45 -39.73 -59.32
CA GLN A 577 24.85 -41.04 -59.54
C GLN A 577 24.25 -41.49 -58.19
N PHE A 578 22.93 -41.51 -58.08
CA PHE A 578 22.24 -42.13 -56.95
C PHE A 578 22.18 -43.64 -57.18
N GLY A 579 22.87 -44.40 -56.33
CA GLY A 579 22.72 -45.86 -56.20
C GLY A 579 21.71 -46.22 -55.12
#